data_AF-R9JQB2-F1
#
_entry.id   AF-R9JQB2-F1
#
_cell.length_a   1.000
_cell.length_b   1.000
_cell.length_c   1.000
_cell.angle_alpha   90.00
_cell.angle_beta   90.00
_cell.angle_gamma   90.00
#
_symmetry.space_group_name_H-M   'P 1'
#
loop_
_entity.id
_entity.type
_entity.pdbx_description
1 polymer ?
#
loop_
_entity_poly.entity_id
_entity_poly.type
_entity_poly.pdbx_seq_one_letter_code
_entity_poly.pdbx_strand_id
1 'polypeptide(L)'
;MDENVFGFVSIMAFGCGIYGLYAYIQMRRTGSINETLLLGKKYSEYMCRDKAAFVKKALPAVLVFGITATVYGVIDMIHCFVTPIPVLDYTGLAVFLGMLVWYMVYTTKLKNKYF
;
A
#
# COMPACT_ATOMS: atom_id res chain seq x y z
N MET A 1 -21.36 -9.55 -0.53
CA MET A 1 -21.01 -8.12 -0.73
C MET A 1 -21.62 -7.72 -2.06
N ASP A 2 -22.34 -6.60 -2.12
CA ASP A 2 -22.90 -6.11 -3.38
C ASP A 2 -21.78 -5.76 -4.38
N GLU A 3 -22.03 -5.89 -5.67
CA GLU A 3 -21.09 -5.58 -6.76
C GLU A 3 -20.54 -4.13 -6.65
N ASN A 4 -21.37 -3.21 -6.13
CA ASN A 4 -21.00 -1.84 -5.83
C ASN A 4 -19.90 -1.70 -4.78
N VAL A 5 -19.86 -2.61 -3.79
CA VAL A 5 -18.84 -2.59 -2.72
C VAL A 5 -17.52 -3.10 -3.27
N PHE A 6 -17.54 -4.16 -4.10
CA PHE A 6 -16.33 -4.64 -4.76
C PHE A 6 -15.73 -3.57 -5.67
N GLY A 7 -16.51 -2.99 -6.58
CA GLY A 7 -16.03 -1.94 -7.48
C GLY A 7 -15.49 -0.70 -6.75
N PHE A 8 -16.09 -0.33 -5.61
CA PHE A 8 -15.55 0.75 -4.76
C PHE A 8 -14.19 0.38 -4.16
N VAL A 9 -14.05 -0.84 -3.66
CA VAL A 9 -12.77 -1.34 -3.11
C VAL A 9 -11.70 -1.43 -4.19
N SER A 10 -12.02 -1.84 -5.42
CA SER A 10 -11.06 -1.89 -6.54
C SER A 10 -10.51 -0.52 -6.87
N ILE A 11 -11.39 0.49 -7.01
CA ILE A 11 -11.00 1.89 -7.26
C ILE A 11 -10.13 2.41 -6.12
N MET A 12 -10.51 2.13 -4.87
CA MET A 12 -9.75 2.59 -3.71
C MET A 12 -8.38 1.90 -3.64
N ALA A 13 -8.31 0.59 -3.88
CA ALA A 13 -7.07 -0.17 -3.92
C ALA A 13 -6.14 0.31 -5.04
N PHE A 14 -6.68 0.58 -6.22
CA PHE A 14 -5.95 1.15 -7.34
C PHE A 14 -5.39 2.54 -7.01
N GLY A 15 -6.21 3.42 -6.43
CA GLY A 15 -5.79 4.74 -5.95
C GLY A 15 -4.68 4.66 -4.90
N CYS A 16 -4.81 3.74 -3.94
CA CYS A 16 -3.77 3.45 -2.95
C CYS A 16 -2.49 2.93 -3.58
N GLY A 17 -2.58 2.07 -4.60
CA GLY A 17 -1.43 1.54 -5.33
C GLY A 17 -0.64 2.62 -6.05
N ILE A 18 -1.33 3.48 -6.81
CA ILE A 18 -0.74 4.64 -7.49
C ILE A 18 -0.08 5.57 -6.47
N TYR A 19 -0.79 5.86 -5.37
CA TYR A 19 -0.25 6.72 -4.32
C TYR A 19 0.98 6.11 -3.63
N GLY A 20 1.01 4.79 -3.43
CA GLY A 20 2.18 4.06 -2.93
C GLY A 20 3.38 4.18 -3.88
N LEU A 21 3.16 4.04 -5.19
CA LEU A 21 4.19 4.26 -6.22
C LEU A 21 4.69 5.71 -6.23
N TYR A 22 3.79 6.69 -6.12
CA TYR A 22 4.16 8.10 -5.99
C TYR A 22 5.01 8.34 -4.74
N ALA A 23 4.59 7.78 -3.59
CA ALA A 23 5.31 7.88 -2.33
C ALA A 23 6.70 7.24 -2.42
N TYR A 24 6.87 6.13 -3.15
CA TYR A 24 8.17 5.54 -3.43
C TYR A 24 9.08 6.49 -4.24
N ILE A 25 8.56 7.08 -5.33
CA ILE A 25 9.33 8.01 -6.16
C ILE A 25 9.75 9.24 -5.35
N GLN A 26 8.84 9.78 -4.54
CA GLN A 26 9.12 10.90 -3.65
C GLN A 26 10.19 10.53 -2.63
N MET A 27 10.02 9.46 -1.85
CA MET A 27 11.02 8.99 -0.88
C MET A 27 12.39 8.74 -1.52
N ARG A 28 12.43 8.25 -2.77
CA ARG A 28 13.68 8.01 -3.49
C ARG A 28 14.37 9.32 -3.93
N ARG A 29 13.60 10.34 -4.31
CA ARG A 29 14.14 11.63 -4.81
C ARG A 29 14.46 12.62 -3.70
N THR A 30 13.56 12.81 -2.75
CA THR A 30 13.71 13.81 -1.67
C THR A 30 14.27 13.22 -0.38
N GLY A 31 14.25 11.89 -0.22
CA GLY A 31 14.62 11.26 1.06
C GLY A 31 13.63 11.55 2.19
N SER A 32 12.54 12.27 1.92
CA SER A 32 11.48 12.56 2.88
C SER A 32 10.57 11.36 3.07
N ILE A 33 10.26 11.06 4.32
CA ILE A 33 9.31 10.01 4.72
C ILE A 33 7.91 10.54 4.46
N ASN A 34 7.11 9.80 3.72
CA ASN A 34 5.70 10.13 3.54
C ASN A 34 4.94 9.77 4.83
N GLU A 35 4.80 10.74 5.74
CA GLU A 35 4.25 10.55 7.09
C GLU A 35 2.84 9.95 7.05
N THR A 36 2.00 10.39 6.11
CA THR A 36 0.62 9.92 5.97
C THR A 36 0.55 8.42 5.61
N LEU A 37 1.44 7.94 4.75
CA LEU A 37 1.44 6.54 4.29
C LEU A 37 2.19 5.60 5.25
N LEU A 38 3.31 6.06 5.83
CA LEU A 38 4.25 5.21 6.57
C LEU A 38 4.17 5.34 8.09
N LEU A 39 3.83 6.52 8.59
CA LEU A 39 3.95 6.86 10.01
C LEU A 39 2.58 7.06 10.68
N GLY A 40 1.59 7.47 9.87
CA GLY A 40 0.28 7.93 10.33
C GLY A 40 0.37 9.26 11.08
N LYS A 41 -0.78 9.86 11.37
CA LYS A 41 -0.91 11.16 12.04
C LYS A 41 -0.21 11.31 13.40
N LYS A 42 0.26 10.21 14.01
CA LYS A 42 0.86 10.19 15.36
C LYS A 42 2.37 10.33 15.38
N TYR A 43 3.05 10.10 14.27
CA TYR A 43 4.51 10.06 14.21
C TYR A 43 4.97 11.08 13.20
N SER A 44 5.96 11.88 13.58
CA SER A 44 6.53 12.87 12.69
C SER A 44 8.00 12.62 12.42
N GLU A 45 8.46 12.96 11.22
CA GLU A 45 9.79 12.70 10.70
C GLU A 45 10.94 13.09 11.65
N TYR A 46 10.74 14.12 12.50
CA TYR A 46 11.70 14.59 13.49
C TYR A 46 11.91 13.65 14.69
N MET A 47 10.97 12.72 14.93
CA MET A 47 11.08 11.70 15.98
C MET A 47 11.97 10.52 15.52
N CYS A 48 12.37 10.47 14.25
CA CYS A 48 13.15 9.38 13.70
C CYS A 48 14.61 9.50 14.13
N ARG A 49 15.12 8.51 14.88
CA ARG A 49 16.54 8.42 15.27
C ARG A 49 17.46 8.27 14.06
N ASP A 50 17.03 7.53 13.04
CA ASP A 50 17.81 7.31 11.81
C ASP A 50 16.90 7.25 10.57
N LYS A 51 16.60 8.45 10.06
CA LYS A 51 15.74 8.67 8.88
C LYS A 51 16.28 7.97 7.64
N ALA A 52 17.59 8.03 7.40
CA ALA A 52 18.20 7.47 6.20
C ALA A 52 18.07 5.94 6.17
N ALA A 53 18.34 5.27 7.30
CA ALA A 53 18.19 3.82 7.40
C ALA A 53 16.72 3.37 7.34
N PHE A 54 15.80 4.14 7.93
CA PHE A 54 14.36 3.88 7.84
C PHE A 54 13.87 3.95 6.39
N VAL A 55 14.16 5.06 5.68
CA VAL A 55 13.75 5.24 4.28
C VAL A 55 14.33 4.15 3.39
N LYS A 56 15.62 3.80 3.56
CA LYS A 56 16.27 2.74 2.78
C LYS A 56 15.58 1.38 2.94
N LYS A 57 15.05 1.07 4.12
CA LYS A 57 14.34 -0.20 4.40
C LYS A 57 12.84 -0.17 4.11
N ALA A 58 12.22 1.00 4.22
CA ALA A 58 10.80 1.20 3.91
C ALA A 58 10.55 1.28 2.40
N LEU A 59 11.46 1.89 1.64
CA LEU A 59 11.41 2.03 0.17
C LEU A 59 11.02 0.72 -0.57
N PRO A 60 11.73 -0.41 -0.39
CA PRO A 60 11.38 -1.65 -1.09
C PRO A 60 9.99 -2.17 -0.69
N ALA A 61 9.60 -2.02 0.57
CA ALA A 61 8.27 -2.46 1.02
C ALA A 61 7.14 -1.60 0.43
N VAL A 62 7.32 -0.27 0.36
CA VAL A 62 6.37 0.66 -0.28
C VAL A 62 6.24 0.36 -1.77
N LEU A 63 7.35 0.02 -2.43
CA LEU A 63 7.35 -0.34 -3.84
C LEU A 63 6.55 -1.63 -4.09
N VAL A 64 6.82 -2.69 -3.34
CA VAL A 64 6.08 -3.96 -3.48
C VAL A 64 4.60 -3.73 -3.20
N PHE A 65 4.27 -3.01 -2.13
CA PHE A 65 2.89 -2.65 -1.83
C PHE A 65 2.22 -1.87 -2.97
N GLY A 66 2.86 -0.81 -3.48
CA GLY A 66 2.31 0.01 -4.55
C GLY A 66 2.07 -0.78 -5.84
N ILE A 67 3.04 -1.61 -6.24
CA ILE A 67 2.90 -2.47 -7.44
C ILE A 67 1.77 -3.49 -7.24
N THR A 68 1.77 -4.23 -6.13
CA THR A 68 0.77 -5.27 -5.87
C THR A 68 -0.63 -4.67 -5.79
N ALA A 69 -0.81 -3.53 -5.12
CA ALA A 69 -2.09 -2.83 -5.02
C ALA A 69 -2.58 -2.31 -6.38
N THR A 70 -1.67 -1.77 -7.20
CA THR A 70 -2.01 -1.29 -8.55
C THR A 70 -2.42 -2.46 -9.45
N VAL A 71 -1.64 -3.54 -9.47
CA VAL A 71 -1.93 -4.74 -10.28
C VAL A 71 -3.26 -5.37 -9.86
N TYR A 72 -3.49 -5.51 -8.55
CA TYR A 72 -4.75 -6.01 -8.02
C TYR A 72 -5.93 -5.15 -8.47
N GLY A 73 -5.86 -3.82 -8.29
CA GLY A 73 -6.92 -2.91 -8.69
C GLY A 73 -7.24 -2.93 -10.19
N VAL A 74 -6.23 -3.10 -11.05
CA VAL A 74 -6.41 -3.22 -12.51
C VAL A 74 -7.09 -4.54 -12.88
N ILE A 75 -6.64 -5.66 -12.31
CA ILE A 75 -7.21 -6.99 -12.58
C ILE A 75 -8.68 -7.04 -12.14
N ASP A 76 -8.96 -6.51 -10.96
CA ASP A 76 -10.30 -6.47 -10.35
C ASP A 76 -11.25 -5.55 -11.16
N MET A 77 -10.75 -4.39 -11.64
CA MET A 77 -11.50 -3.56 -12.61
C MET A 77 -11.85 -4.32 -13.89
N ILE A 78 -10.90 -5.01 -14.52
CA ILE A 78 -11.14 -5.75 -15.78
C ILE A 78 -12.17 -6.87 -15.55
N HIS A 79 -12.10 -7.56 -14.42
CA HIS A 79 -13.05 -8.60 -14.05
C HIS A 79 -14.47 -8.05 -13.87
N CYS A 80 -14.63 -6.88 -13.25
CA CYS A 80 -15.92 -6.20 -13.16
C CYS A 80 -16.53 -5.85 -14.53
N PHE A 81 -15.73 -5.54 -15.55
CA PHE A 81 -16.23 -5.09 -16.86
C PHE A 81 -16.43 -6.21 -17.90
N VAL A 82 -15.75 -7.35 -17.78
CA VAL A 82 -15.81 -8.43 -18.81
C VAL A 82 -16.72 -9.58 -18.38
N THR A 83 -16.48 -10.19 -17.21
CA THR A 83 -17.31 -11.28 -16.66
C THR A 83 -17.11 -11.36 -15.14
N PRO A 84 -18.16 -11.13 -14.32
CA PRO A 84 -18.06 -11.25 -12.87
C PRO A 84 -17.87 -12.73 -12.49
N ILE A 85 -16.65 -13.07 -12.06
CA ILE A 85 -16.33 -14.39 -11.50
C ILE A 85 -16.15 -14.17 -9.99
N PRO A 86 -17.19 -14.36 -9.16
CA PRO A 86 -17.16 -13.96 -7.76
C PRO A 86 -16.04 -14.66 -6.98
N VAL A 87 -15.63 -15.87 -7.36
CA VAL A 87 -14.53 -16.61 -6.71
C VAL A 87 -13.20 -15.86 -6.84
N LEU A 88 -12.93 -15.20 -7.96
CA LEU A 88 -11.71 -14.42 -8.18
C LEU A 88 -11.72 -13.12 -7.37
N ASP A 89 -12.89 -12.49 -7.21
CA ASP A 89 -13.02 -11.26 -6.42
C ASP A 89 -12.76 -11.52 -4.92
N TYR A 90 -13.35 -12.59 -4.36
CA TYR A 90 -13.12 -12.96 -2.96
C TYR A 90 -11.66 -13.39 -2.71
N THR A 91 -11.05 -14.13 -3.64
CA THR A 91 -9.66 -14.58 -3.50
C THR A 91 -8.67 -13.43 -3.68
N GLY A 92 -8.88 -12.56 -4.65
CA GLY A 92 -8.09 -11.35 -4.86
C GLY A 92 -8.15 -10.40 -3.66
N LEU A 93 -9.34 -10.17 -3.11
CA LEU A 93 -9.53 -9.36 -1.91
C LEU A 93 -8.79 -9.96 -0.71
N ALA A 94 -8.88 -11.28 -0.51
CA ALA A 94 -8.18 -11.96 0.58
C ALA A 94 -6.65 -11.80 0.46
N VAL A 95 -6.10 -11.93 -0.76
CA VAL A 95 -4.67 -11.73 -1.03
C VAL A 95 -4.26 -10.27 -0.77
N PHE A 96 -5.06 -9.30 -1.23
CA PHE A 96 -4.80 -7.88 -1.01
C PHE A 96 -4.82 -7.51 0.48
N LEU A 97 -5.79 -8.01 1.23
CA LEU A 97 -5.84 -7.85 2.69
C LEU A 97 -4.64 -8.49 3.39
N GLY A 98 -4.23 -9.68 2.97
CA GLY A 98 -3.01 -10.33 3.48
C GLY A 98 -1.76 -9.46 3.25
N MET A 99 -1.64 -8.89 2.05
CA MET A 99 -0.55 -7.97 1.70
C MET A 99 -0.58 -6.69 2.54
N LEU A 100 -1.75 -6.11 2.78
CA LEU A 100 -1.93 -4.95 3.66
C LEU A 100 -1.50 -5.23 5.10
N VAL A 101 -1.91 -6.38 5.65
CA VAL A 101 -1.52 -6.79 7.00
C VAL A 101 -0.01 -6.96 7.09
N TRP A 102 0.61 -7.65 6.11
CA TRP A 102 2.06 -7.79 6.05
C TRP A 102 2.76 -6.43 6.01
N TYR A 103 2.32 -5.52 5.14
CA TYR A 103 2.87 -4.17 5.01
C TYR A 103 2.75 -3.38 6.31
N MET A 104 1.60 -3.42 6.98
CA MET A 104 1.37 -2.75 8.26
C MET A 104 2.26 -3.31 9.38
N VAL A 105 2.41 -4.64 9.47
CA VAL A 105 3.29 -5.28 10.46
C VAL A 105 4.75 -4.92 10.18
N TYR A 106 5.18 -4.97 8.92
CA TYR A 106 6.55 -4.65 8.53
C TYR A 106 6.91 -3.19 8.81
N THR A 107 6.03 -2.26 8.42
CA THR A 107 6.21 -0.82 8.69
C THR A 107 6.16 -0.51 10.19
N THR A 108 5.32 -1.18 10.97
CA THR A 108 5.30 -1.04 12.44
C THR A 108 6.58 -1.55 13.09
N LYS A 109 7.12 -2.68 12.63
CA LYS A 109 8.43 -3.19 13.10
C LYS A 109 9.57 -2.23 12.77
N LEU A 110 9.56 -1.63 11.58
CA LEU A 110 10.53 -0.60 11.22
C LEU A 110 10.35 0.64 12.10
N LYS A 111 9.10 1.09 12.31
CA LYS A 111 8.81 2.24 13.15
C LYS A 111 9.36 2.04 14.55
N ASN A 112 9.03 0.95 15.24
CA ASN A 112 9.55 0.66 16.59
C ASN A 112 11.09 0.53 16.67
N LYS A 113 11.77 0.31 15.54
CA LYS A 113 13.23 0.21 15.47
C LYS A 113 13.90 1.57 15.28
N TYR A 114 13.23 2.50 14.59
CA TYR A 114 13.81 3.75 14.11
C TYR A 114 13.18 5.00 14.75
N PHE A 115 12.01 4.88 15.38
CA PHE A 115 11.28 5.87 16.17
C PHE A 115 11.14 5.37 17.60
#